data_AF-A0A6I3LPX3-F1
#
_entry.id   AF-A0A6I3LPX3-F1
#
_cell.length_a   1.000
_cell.length_b   1.000
_cell.length_c   1.000
_cell.angle_alpha   90.00
_cell.angle_beta   90.00
_cell.angle_gamma   90.00
#
_symmetry.space_group_name_H-M   'P 1'
#
loop_
_entity.id
_entity.type
_entity.pdbx_description
1 polymer ?
#
loop_
_entity_poly.entity_id
_entity_poly.type
_entity_poly.pdbx_seq_one_letter_code
_entity_poly.pdbx_strand_id
1 'polypeptide(L)'
;MNQNCLKIILLLFCNVYYVSHAQVEADKIELVNTGVFSVSPGTIVATEFDFINTSKGKFTNDGDIYFYKDFTNDGIYGMSSIHKTSSAYFVLNDETNAKLIKGKGLSSFYNIVFDSKLDGIAFDLKNNIDIQGLASFKNGIIKVDASKKSEEPLSMGMVSFLPNSKHV
;
A
#
# COMPACT_ATOMS: atom_id res chain seq x y z
N MET A 1 37.36 23.66 58.18
CA MET A 1 36.48 23.35 57.02
C MET A 1 37.31 23.51 55.75
N ASN A 2 37.69 22.39 55.13
CA ASN A 2 38.69 22.37 54.07
C ASN A 2 37.99 22.19 52.70
N GLN A 3 38.29 23.07 51.75
CA GLN A 3 37.67 23.21 50.41
C GLN A 3 37.75 21.97 49.51
N ASN A 4 38.38 20.89 49.97
CA ASN A 4 38.56 19.65 49.22
C ASN A 4 37.42 18.64 49.41
N CYS A 5 36.52 18.86 50.38
CA CYS A 5 35.37 17.96 50.58
C CYS A 5 34.21 18.23 49.60
N LEU A 6 34.17 19.42 48.99
CA LEU A 6 33.11 19.81 48.06
C LEU A 6 33.37 19.36 46.61
N LYS A 7 34.60 18.96 46.26
CA LYS A 7 34.94 18.50 44.90
C LYS A 7 34.69 17.02 44.66
N ILE A 8 34.47 16.22 45.71
CA ILE A 8 34.29 14.77 45.57
C ILE A 8 32.80 14.38 45.43
N ILE A 9 31.87 15.24 45.85
CA ILE A 9 30.43 14.98 45.73
C ILE A 9 29.92 15.23 44.29
N LEU A 10 30.68 15.93 43.44
CA LEU A 10 30.27 16.24 42.06
C LEU A 10 30.68 15.19 41.01
N LEU A 11 31.34 14.10 41.42
CA LEU A 11 31.83 13.05 40.51
C LEU A 11 30.98 11.77 40.48
N LEU A 12 29.85 11.75 41.20
CA LEU A 12 29.01 10.55 41.37
C LEU A 12 27.65 10.59 40.65
N PHE A 13 27.40 11.59 39.78
CA PHE A 13 26.14 11.73 39.04
C PHE A 13 26.30 11.78 37.50
N CYS A 14 27.40 11.26 36.95
CA CYS A 14 27.60 11.24 35.49
C CYS A 14 27.75 9.84 34.89
N ASN A 15 27.15 8.82 35.50
CA ASN A 15 26.74 7.63 34.75
C ASN A 15 25.33 7.88 34.24
N VAL A 16 25.24 8.79 33.26
CA VAL A 16 24.14 8.76 32.31
C VAL A 16 24.23 7.40 31.66
N TYR A 17 23.33 6.50 32.04
CA TYR A 17 23.07 5.29 31.30
C TYR A 17 22.72 5.73 29.88
N TYR A 18 23.70 5.71 28.99
CA TYR A 18 23.46 5.67 27.56
C TYR A 18 22.84 4.31 27.28
N VAL A 19 21.56 4.15 27.64
CA VAL A 19 20.73 3.11 27.07
C VAL A 19 20.54 3.57 25.64
N SER A 20 21.42 3.10 24.76
CA SER A 20 21.19 3.09 23.34
C SER A 20 19.88 2.32 23.14
N HIS A 21 18.78 3.04 22.99
CA HIS A 21 17.59 2.53 22.34
C HIS A 21 17.97 2.29 20.87
N ALA A 22 18.67 1.19 20.60
CA ALA A 22 18.56 0.55 19.31
C ALA A 22 17.11 0.07 19.25
N GLN A 23 16.21 0.93 18.78
CA GLN A 23 14.94 0.45 18.27
C GLN A 23 15.33 -0.48 17.13
N VAL A 24 15.15 -1.79 17.36
CA VAL A 24 15.08 -2.74 16.27
C VAL A 24 13.87 -2.30 15.48
N GLU A 25 14.10 -1.46 14.46
CA GLU A 25 13.12 -1.22 13.42
C GLU A 25 12.84 -2.61 12.86
N ALA A 26 11.63 -3.12 13.09
CA ALA A 26 11.24 -4.39 12.51
C ALA A 26 11.47 -4.27 11.02
N ASP A 27 12.29 -5.17 10.45
CA ASP A 27 12.57 -5.15 9.01
C ASP A 27 11.24 -5.07 8.27
N LYS A 28 11.00 -3.93 7.63
CA LYS A 28 9.83 -3.72 6.80
C LYS A 28 10.05 -4.56 5.54
N ILE A 29 9.47 -5.75 5.51
CA ILE A 29 9.57 -6.65 4.36
C ILE A 29 8.61 -6.18 3.28
N GLU A 30 9.14 -6.00 2.08
CA GLU A 30 8.42 -5.50 0.91
C GLU A 30 8.58 -6.47 -0.26
N LEU A 31 7.50 -6.66 -1.03
CA LEU A 31 7.55 -7.34 -2.32
C LEU A 31 7.74 -6.28 -3.42
N VAL A 32 8.97 -6.14 -3.91
CA VAL A 32 9.34 -5.10 -4.88
C VAL A 32 9.50 -5.68 -6.29
N ASN A 33 8.64 -5.24 -7.22
CA ASN A 33 8.82 -5.49 -8.65
C ASN A 33 9.63 -4.36 -9.32
N THR A 34 10.81 -4.72 -9.84
CA THR A 34 11.71 -3.83 -10.59
C THR A 34 11.82 -4.18 -12.07
N GLY A 35 11.07 -5.19 -12.53
CA GLY A 35 11.10 -5.70 -13.90
C GLY A 35 9.74 -6.19 -14.35
N VAL A 36 9.68 -7.42 -14.88
CA VAL A 36 8.42 -8.01 -15.36
C VAL A 36 7.88 -9.00 -14.35
N PHE A 37 6.65 -8.79 -13.91
CA PHE A 37 5.88 -9.72 -13.10
C PHE A 37 4.58 -10.04 -13.84
N SER A 38 4.26 -11.32 -14.01
CA SER A 38 3.00 -11.73 -14.66
C SER A 38 2.31 -12.82 -13.86
N VAL A 39 1.00 -12.65 -13.65
CA VAL A 39 0.12 -13.65 -13.07
C VAL A 39 -0.74 -14.21 -14.18
N SER A 40 -0.57 -15.49 -14.50
CA SER A 40 -1.28 -16.15 -15.59
C SER A 40 -2.74 -16.49 -15.23
N PRO A 41 -3.62 -16.72 -16.22
CA PRO A 41 -4.98 -17.18 -15.97
C PRO A 41 -5.03 -18.43 -15.09
N GLY A 42 -6.01 -18.48 -14.18
CA GLY A 42 -6.19 -19.58 -13.22
C GLY A 42 -5.12 -19.66 -12.12
N THR A 43 -4.20 -18.69 -12.06
CA THR A 43 -3.19 -18.60 -11.00
C THR A 43 -3.71 -17.70 -9.88
N ILE A 44 -3.50 -18.14 -8.64
CA ILE A 44 -3.76 -17.34 -7.44
C ILE A 44 -2.41 -16.94 -6.85
N VAL A 45 -2.22 -15.63 -6.64
CA VAL A 45 -1.07 -15.06 -5.94
C VAL A 45 -1.58 -14.28 -4.73
N ALA A 46 -0.86 -14.35 -3.61
CA ALA A 46 -1.15 -13.55 -2.44
C ALA A 46 0.15 -12.97 -1.89
N THR A 47 0.09 -11.74 -1.38
CA THR A 47 1.20 -11.12 -0.65
C THR A 47 0.70 -10.56 0.68
N GLU A 48 1.41 -10.93 1.75
CA GLU A 48 1.25 -10.37 3.10
C GLU A 48 2.26 -9.25 3.38
N PHE A 49 3.01 -8.83 2.36
CA PHE A 49 3.96 -7.72 2.40
C PHE A 49 3.44 -6.54 1.62
N ASP A 50 3.95 -5.35 1.95
CA ASP A 50 3.74 -4.16 1.12
C ASP A 50 4.21 -4.46 -0.30
N PHE A 51 3.33 -4.28 -1.26
CA PHE A 51 3.62 -4.49 -2.67
C PHE A 51 4.06 -3.17 -3.30
N ILE A 52 5.21 -3.20 -3.99
CA ILE A 52 5.77 -2.05 -4.68
C ILE A 52 6.07 -2.42 -6.13
N ASN A 53 5.28 -1.92 -7.07
CA ASN A 53 5.62 -1.90 -8.48
C ASN A 53 6.32 -0.59 -8.81
N THR A 54 7.65 -0.63 -8.92
CA THR A 54 8.46 0.57 -9.17
C THR A 54 8.19 1.16 -10.55
N SER A 55 8.70 2.37 -10.83
CA SER A 55 8.57 3.01 -12.15
C SER A 55 9.18 2.23 -13.33
N LYS A 56 10.08 1.28 -13.06
CA LYS A 56 10.62 0.34 -14.06
C LYS A 56 9.80 -0.96 -14.15
N GLY A 57 8.92 -1.18 -13.19
CA GLY A 57 8.11 -2.37 -13.05
C GLY A 57 6.94 -2.40 -14.03
N LYS A 58 6.76 -3.57 -14.65
CA LYS A 58 5.59 -3.93 -15.44
C LYS A 58 4.93 -5.14 -14.80
N PHE A 59 3.72 -4.94 -14.28
CA PHE A 59 2.89 -5.98 -13.70
C PHE A 59 1.71 -6.29 -14.64
N THR A 60 1.52 -7.55 -14.98
CA THR A 60 0.37 -8.03 -15.77
C THR A 60 -0.42 -9.04 -14.95
N ASN A 61 -1.68 -8.72 -14.62
CA ASN A 61 -2.59 -9.60 -13.90
C ASN A 61 -3.66 -10.18 -14.84
N ASP A 62 -3.51 -11.46 -15.19
CA ASP A 62 -4.52 -12.24 -15.90
C ASP A 62 -5.16 -13.34 -15.01
N GLY A 63 -4.76 -13.44 -13.74
CA GLY A 63 -5.30 -14.36 -12.74
C GLY A 63 -5.95 -13.63 -11.56
N ASP A 64 -5.82 -14.21 -10.36
CA ASP A 64 -6.33 -13.65 -9.11
C ASP A 64 -5.16 -13.26 -8.19
N ILE A 65 -5.16 -12.02 -7.71
CA ILE A 65 -4.13 -11.54 -6.77
C ILE A 65 -4.73 -10.90 -5.52
N TYR A 66 -4.19 -11.27 -4.36
CA TYR A 66 -4.59 -10.78 -3.04
C TYR A 66 -3.50 -9.89 -2.44
N PHE A 67 -3.88 -8.67 -2.08
CA PHE A 67 -3.04 -7.71 -1.37
C PHE A 67 -3.55 -7.54 0.06
N TYR A 68 -2.82 -8.11 1.02
CA TYR A 68 -3.15 -8.00 2.44
C TYR A 68 -2.50 -6.80 3.13
N LYS A 69 -1.50 -6.16 2.50
CA LYS A 69 -0.82 -4.94 2.97
C LYS A 69 -0.92 -3.80 1.96
N ASP A 70 -0.10 -2.75 2.08
CA ASP A 70 -0.19 -1.58 1.22
C ASP A 70 0.17 -1.92 -0.23
N PHE A 71 -0.41 -1.15 -1.15
CA PHE A 71 -0.16 -1.27 -2.58
C PHE A 71 0.41 0.04 -3.11
N THR A 72 1.59 -0.04 -3.74
CA THR A 72 2.22 1.09 -4.42
C THR A 72 2.48 0.73 -5.87
N ASN A 73 1.94 1.52 -6.80
CA ASN A 73 2.24 1.38 -8.22
C ASN A 73 2.72 2.70 -8.83
N ASP A 74 4.02 2.76 -9.11
CA ASP A 74 4.65 3.86 -9.86
C ASP A 74 4.96 3.47 -11.32
N GLY A 75 4.83 2.19 -11.65
CA GLY A 75 5.06 1.64 -12.99
C GLY A 75 3.77 1.35 -13.76
N ILE A 76 3.81 0.31 -14.58
CA ILE A 76 2.67 -0.17 -15.35
C ILE A 76 2.02 -1.33 -14.59
N TYR A 77 0.74 -1.20 -14.25
CA TYR A 77 -0.08 -2.30 -13.75
C TYR A 77 -1.31 -2.44 -14.65
N GLY A 78 -1.50 -3.64 -15.21
CA GLY A 78 -2.61 -3.89 -16.12
C GLY A 78 -2.90 -5.37 -16.31
N MET A 79 -3.67 -5.68 -17.35
CA MET A 79 -4.03 -7.03 -17.78
C MET A 79 -3.77 -7.15 -19.28
N SER A 80 -3.70 -8.38 -19.78
CA SER A 80 -3.71 -8.61 -21.22
C SER A 80 -5.08 -8.21 -21.82
N SER A 81 -5.11 -7.85 -23.11
CA SER A 81 -6.36 -7.49 -23.79
C SER A 81 -7.30 -8.68 -24.03
N ILE A 82 -6.78 -9.92 -23.90
CA ILE A 82 -7.50 -11.15 -24.22
C ILE A 82 -8.17 -11.78 -22.98
N HIS A 83 -7.67 -11.50 -21.77
CA HIS A 83 -8.17 -12.10 -20.56
C HIS A 83 -9.01 -11.10 -19.74
N LYS A 84 -10.31 -11.42 -19.65
CA LYS A 84 -11.35 -10.56 -19.07
C LYS A 84 -11.96 -11.18 -17.82
N THR A 85 -11.12 -11.81 -17.00
CA THR A 85 -11.58 -12.54 -15.80
C THR A 85 -10.67 -12.31 -14.59
N SER A 86 -9.60 -11.53 -14.74
CA SER A 86 -8.68 -11.32 -13.63
C SER A 86 -9.29 -10.48 -12.53
N SER A 87 -8.88 -10.75 -11.30
CA SER A 87 -9.36 -10.02 -10.13
C SER A 87 -8.19 -9.61 -9.23
N ALA A 88 -8.27 -8.39 -8.70
CA ALA A 88 -7.42 -7.93 -7.62
C ALA A 88 -8.25 -7.75 -6.34
N TYR A 89 -7.82 -8.37 -5.26
CA TYR A 89 -8.48 -8.35 -3.96
C TYR A 89 -7.65 -7.52 -2.99
N PHE A 90 -8.19 -6.37 -2.58
CA PHE A 90 -7.64 -5.57 -1.49
C PHE A 90 -8.34 -6.00 -0.20
N VAL A 91 -7.63 -6.75 0.63
CA VAL A 91 -8.19 -7.36 1.84
C VAL A 91 -7.59 -6.69 3.07
N LEU A 92 -8.45 -6.23 3.97
CA LEU A 92 -8.07 -5.68 5.27
C LEU A 92 -8.62 -6.57 6.38
N ASN A 93 -7.77 -7.46 6.88
CA ASN A 93 -8.08 -8.37 7.97
C ASN A 93 -7.42 -7.87 9.25
N ASP A 94 -8.24 -7.58 10.26
CA ASP A 94 -7.80 -7.42 11.65
C ASP A 94 -6.77 -6.27 11.86
N GLU A 95 -6.78 -5.26 10.98
CA GLU A 95 -5.99 -4.03 11.11
C GLU A 95 -6.87 -2.85 11.58
N THR A 96 -6.27 -1.95 12.35
CA THR A 96 -6.94 -0.73 12.84
C THR A 96 -6.78 0.47 11.90
N ASN A 97 -5.88 0.37 10.92
CA ASN A 97 -5.52 1.47 10.03
C ASN A 97 -5.99 1.18 8.61
N ALA A 98 -6.29 2.24 7.87
CA ALA A 98 -6.63 2.13 6.46
C ALA A 98 -5.45 1.61 5.64
N LYS A 99 -5.70 0.69 4.72
CA LYS A 99 -4.74 0.25 3.70
C LYS A 99 -4.49 1.39 2.72
N LEU A 100 -3.22 1.66 2.43
CA LEU A 100 -2.83 2.65 1.46
C LEU A 100 -2.72 2.05 0.06
N ILE A 101 -3.47 2.60 -0.89
CA ILE A 101 -3.40 2.23 -2.30
C ILE A 101 -2.92 3.47 -3.04
N LYS A 102 -1.63 3.53 -3.33
CA LYS A 102 -0.94 4.75 -3.78
C LYS A 102 -0.03 4.51 -5.00
N GLY A 103 0.58 5.59 -5.45
CA GLY A 103 1.59 5.58 -6.51
C GLY A 103 1.18 6.45 -7.69
N LYS A 104 2.16 6.80 -8.51
CA LYS A 104 2.01 7.74 -9.63
C LYS A 104 1.56 7.08 -10.94
N GLY A 105 1.74 5.76 -11.05
CA GLY A 105 1.37 4.99 -12.23
C GLY A 105 -0.13 4.69 -12.26
N LEU A 106 -0.74 4.65 -13.44
CA LEU A 106 -2.13 4.17 -13.58
C LEU A 106 -2.17 2.67 -13.27
N SER A 107 -3.10 2.26 -12.42
CA SER A 107 -3.38 0.84 -12.19
C SER A 107 -4.70 0.46 -12.85
N SER A 108 -4.62 -0.26 -13.97
CA SER A 108 -5.81 -0.78 -14.63
C SER A 108 -6.14 -2.17 -14.08
N PHE A 109 -7.37 -2.35 -13.63
CA PHE A 109 -7.89 -3.61 -13.13
C PHE A 109 -9.02 -4.11 -14.04
N TYR A 110 -9.13 -5.43 -14.20
CA TYR A 110 -10.34 -5.99 -14.78
C TYR A 110 -11.44 -6.02 -13.73
N ASN A 111 -11.38 -6.94 -12.76
CA ASN A 111 -12.19 -6.88 -11.55
C ASN A 111 -11.36 -6.40 -10.36
N ILE A 112 -12.01 -5.70 -9.44
CA ILE A 112 -11.44 -5.27 -8.18
C ILE A 112 -12.43 -5.54 -7.04
N VAL A 113 -11.91 -6.05 -5.92
CA VAL A 113 -12.70 -6.34 -4.72
C VAL A 113 -12.05 -5.63 -3.54
N PHE A 114 -12.85 -4.84 -2.83
CA PHE A 114 -12.48 -4.23 -1.56
C PHE A 114 -13.23 -4.95 -0.44
N ASP A 115 -12.48 -5.63 0.42
CA ASP A 115 -13.02 -6.47 1.50
C ASP A 115 -12.33 -6.11 2.81
N SER A 116 -13.10 -5.55 3.75
CA SER A 116 -12.57 -5.09 5.03
C SER A 116 -13.48 -5.49 6.17
N LYS A 117 -12.89 -5.87 7.31
CA LYS A 117 -13.63 -6.01 8.57
C LYS A 117 -13.69 -4.70 9.38
N LEU A 118 -12.96 -3.66 8.95
CA LEU A 118 -12.91 -2.37 9.64
C LEU A 118 -14.19 -1.57 9.38
N ASP A 119 -14.85 -1.14 10.46
CA ASP A 119 -15.98 -0.22 10.43
C ASP A 119 -15.44 1.22 10.36
N GLY A 120 -15.33 1.76 9.14
CA GLY A 120 -14.77 3.09 8.88
C GLY A 120 -14.00 3.17 7.57
N ILE A 121 -13.07 4.13 7.48
CA ILE A 121 -12.18 4.27 6.31
C ILE A 121 -11.19 3.10 6.31
N ALA A 122 -11.42 2.14 5.42
CA ALA A 122 -10.64 0.92 5.28
C ALA A 122 -9.56 1.04 4.20
N PHE A 123 -9.82 1.85 3.17
CA PHE A 123 -8.91 2.01 2.05
C PHE A 123 -8.73 3.51 1.78
N ASP A 124 -7.48 3.96 1.83
CA ASP A 124 -7.07 5.31 1.45
C ASP A 124 -6.49 5.27 0.03
N LEU A 125 -7.33 5.58 -0.94
CA LEU A 125 -6.99 5.51 -2.36
C LEU A 125 -6.36 6.82 -2.82
N LYS A 126 -5.05 6.76 -3.05
CA LYS A 126 -4.20 7.83 -3.59
C LYS A 126 -3.57 7.50 -4.94
N ASN A 127 -4.01 6.41 -5.56
CA ASN A 127 -3.62 6.00 -6.90
C ASN A 127 -4.76 6.24 -7.88
N ASN A 128 -4.42 6.52 -9.14
CA ASN A 128 -5.43 6.53 -10.21
C ASN A 128 -5.66 5.09 -10.66
N ILE A 129 -6.91 4.64 -10.61
CA ILE A 129 -7.32 3.30 -10.99
C ILE A 129 -8.40 3.33 -12.06
N ASP A 130 -8.29 2.43 -13.02
CA ASP A 130 -9.31 2.21 -14.04
C ASP A 130 -9.86 0.80 -13.90
N ILE A 131 -11.19 0.66 -13.99
CA ILE A 131 -11.89 -0.60 -13.79
C ILE A 131 -12.66 -0.95 -15.05
N GLN A 132 -12.36 -2.09 -15.66
CA GLN A 132 -13.01 -2.56 -16.89
C GLN A 132 -14.23 -3.44 -16.64
N GLY A 133 -14.16 -4.29 -15.62
CA GLY A 133 -15.17 -5.28 -15.27
C GLY A 133 -15.97 -4.85 -14.05
N LEU A 134 -15.84 -5.60 -12.96
CA LEU A 134 -16.60 -5.40 -11.74
C LEU A 134 -15.76 -4.73 -10.65
N ALA A 135 -16.32 -3.69 -10.01
CA ALA A 135 -15.89 -3.23 -8.70
C ALA A 135 -16.84 -3.78 -7.63
N SER A 136 -16.33 -4.55 -6.68
CA SER A 136 -17.14 -5.06 -5.56
C SER A 136 -16.68 -4.43 -4.24
N PHE A 137 -17.61 -3.75 -3.57
CA PHE A 137 -17.37 -3.09 -2.29
C PHE A 137 -18.10 -3.88 -1.21
N LYS A 138 -17.43 -4.90 -0.64
CA LYS A 138 -18.10 -5.77 0.34
C LYS A 138 -18.36 -5.06 1.65
N ASN A 139 -17.32 -4.43 2.21
CA ASN A 139 -17.37 -3.74 3.50
C ASN A 139 -16.22 -2.71 3.59
N GLY A 140 -16.44 -1.65 4.37
CA GLY A 140 -15.50 -0.55 4.59
C GLY A 140 -15.70 0.64 3.65
N ILE A 141 -15.23 1.81 4.08
CA ILE A 141 -15.28 3.07 3.32
C ILE A 141 -13.97 3.23 2.56
N ILE A 142 -14.07 3.57 1.27
CA ILE A 142 -12.93 4.01 0.46
C ILE A 142 -12.90 5.53 0.48
N LYS A 143 -11.81 6.08 0.99
CA LYS A 143 -11.52 7.51 0.89
C LYS A 143 -10.71 7.75 -0.38
N VAL A 144 -11.22 8.64 -1.25
CA VAL A 144 -10.52 9.09 -2.46
C VAL A 144 -10.20 10.56 -2.27
N ASP A 145 -8.92 10.91 -2.22
CA ASP A 145 -8.51 12.29 -1.95
C ASP A 145 -8.68 13.17 -3.20
N ALA A 146 -9.68 14.04 -3.16
CA ALA A 146 -9.90 15.07 -4.17
C ALA A 146 -8.91 16.23 -3.98
N SER A 147 -7.62 16.03 -4.29
CA SER A 147 -6.70 17.16 -4.36
C SER A 147 -5.65 16.99 -5.44
N LYS A 148 -5.74 17.85 -6.47
CA LYS A 148 -4.57 18.24 -7.24
C LYS A 148 -3.63 18.96 -6.26
N LYS A 149 -2.49 18.36 -5.92
CA LYS A 149 -1.38 19.18 -5.41
C LYS A 149 -0.94 20.08 -6.56
N SER A 150 -0.75 21.37 -6.29
CA SER A 150 -0.33 22.40 -7.25
C SER A 150 0.95 22.07 -8.05
N GLU A 151 1.67 21.01 -7.66
CA GLU A 151 3.01 20.66 -8.15
C GLU A 151 3.08 19.26 -8.81
N GLU A 152 1.98 18.48 -8.84
CA GLU A 152 1.98 17.16 -9.48
C GLU A 152 0.98 17.08 -10.66
N PRO A 153 1.35 16.41 -11.78
CA PRO A 153 0.54 16.42 -13.02
C PRO A 153 -0.73 15.54 -12.95
N LEU A 154 -0.88 14.69 -11.93
CA LEU A 154 -2.00 13.76 -11.77
C LEU A 154 -2.75 14.00 -10.45
N SER A 155 -4.04 13.65 -10.41
CA SER A 155 -4.83 13.63 -9.17
C SER A 155 -4.24 12.61 -8.18
N MET A 156 -4.29 12.92 -6.88
CA MET A 156 -3.89 11.99 -5.81
C MET A 156 -5.00 10.97 -5.50
N GLY A 157 -5.50 10.27 -6.52
CA GLY A 157 -6.61 9.34 -6.40
C GLY A 157 -7.72 9.64 -7.39
N MET A 158 -8.04 8.67 -8.23
CA MET A 158 -9.17 8.70 -9.16
C MET A 158 -9.65 7.27 -9.37
N VAL A 159 -10.97 7.09 -9.45
CA VAL A 159 -11.58 5.84 -9.86
C VAL A 159 -12.32 6.08 -11.16
N SER A 160 -11.86 5.46 -12.24
CA SER A 160 -12.57 5.49 -13.52
C SER A 160 -13.26 4.16 -13.78
N PHE A 161 -14.55 4.24 -14.08
CA PHE A 161 -15.35 3.12 -14.55
C PHE A 161 -15.39 3.16 -16.08
N LEU A 162 -14.71 2.21 -16.73
CA LEU A 162 -14.66 2.14 -18.20
C LEU A 162 -16.01 1.64 -18.75
N PRO A 163 -16.30 1.85 -20.06
CA PRO A 163 -17.60 1.46 -20.62
C PRO A 163 -17.96 0.00 -20.33
N ASN A 164 -19.20 -0.21 -19.89
CA ASN A 164 -19.77 -1.51 -19.47
C ASN A 164 -19.25 -2.09 -18.14
N SER A 165 -18.38 -1.37 -17.42
CA SER A 165 -18.05 -1.74 -16.05
C SER A 165 -19.27 -1.65 -15.13
N LYS A 166 -19.23 -2.42 -14.04
CA LYS A 166 -20.30 -2.49 -13.04
C LYS A 166 -19.72 -2.29 -11.66
N HIS A 167 -20.54 -1.82 -10.73
CA HIS A 167 -20.22 -1.85 -9.30
C HIS A 167 -21.34 -2.55 -8.53
N VAL A 168 -20.96 -3.25 -7.46
CA VAL A 168 -21.87 -3.94 -6.52
C VAL A 168 -21.43 -3.75 -5.08
#